data_AF-A0A953M8R5-F1
#
_entry.id   AF-A0A953M8R5-F1
#
_cell.length_a   1.000
_cell.length_b   1.000
_cell.length_c   1.000
_cell.angle_alpha   90.00
_cell.angle_beta   90.00
_cell.angle_gamma   90.00
#
_symmetry.space_group_name_H-M   'P 1'
#
loop_
_entity.id
_entity.type
_entity.pdbx_description
1 polymer ?
#
loop_
_entity_poly.entity_id
_entity_poly.type
_entity_poly.pdbx_seq_one_letter_code
_entity_poly.pdbx_strand_id
1 'polypeptide(L)' 'MSTADEFINRDLSWLTFNERVLAQAEDGRVPLLERVKFLAIFSSNLDEFFMKRVGLLKRRLAGRGGSEKTTHEGITLS' A
#
# COMPACT_ATOMS: atom_id res chain seq x y z
N MET A 1 17.73 -2.13 -11.94
CA MET A 1 16.44 -2.49 -11.30
C MET A 1 15.38 -1.52 -11.77
N SER A 2 14.19 -2.00 -12.11
CA SER A 2 13.06 -1.13 -12.45
C SER A 2 12.42 -0.58 -11.16
N THR A 3 11.85 0.62 -11.21
CA THR A 3 11.15 1.21 -10.05
C THR A 3 10.02 0.31 -9.54
N ALA A 4 9.39 -0.46 -10.44
CA ALA A 4 8.37 -1.45 -10.07
C ALA A 4 8.92 -2.56 -9.15
N ASP A 5 10.15 -3.02 -9.41
CA ASP A 5 10.81 -4.05 -8.59
C ASP A 5 11.15 -3.51 -7.20
N GLU A 6 11.56 -2.24 -7.11
CA GLU A 6 11.83 -1.59 -5.82
C GLU A 6 10.57 -1.43 -4.96
N PHE A 7 9.43 -1.10 -5.58
CA PHE A 7 8.14 -1.09 -4.88
C PHE A 7 7.81 -2.49 -4.35
N ILE A 8 7.82 -3.52 -5.22
CA ILE A 8 7.53 -4.90 -4.82
C ILE A 8 8.42 -5.34 -3.65
N ASN A 9 9.73 -5.06 -3.71
CA ASN A 9 10.66 -5.40 -2.64
C ASN A 9 10.32 -4.71 -1.31
N ARG A 10 9.90 -3.44 -1.35
CA ARG A 10 9.46 -2.70 -0.15
C ARG A 10 8.21 -3.31 0.46
N ASP A 11 7.25 -3.68 -0.38
CA ASP A 11 5.99 -4.26 0.08
C ASP A 11 6.18 -5.67 0.64
N LEU A 12 7.03 -6.48 0.03
CA LEU A 12 7.43 -7.78 0.58
C LEU A 12 8.13 -7.62 1.93
N SER A 13 9.06 -6.67 2.04
CA SER A 13 9.74 -6.38 3.31
C SER A 13 8.76 -5.95 4.40
N TRP A 14 7.73 -5.18 4.04
CA TRP A 14 6.68 -4.75 4.95
C TRP A 14 5.78 -5.93 5.39
N LEU A 15 5.45 -6.85 4.48
CA LEU A 15 4.72 -8.07 4.81
C LEU A 15 5.54 -9.01 5.72
N THR A 16 6.83 -9.19 5.46
CA THR A 16 7.73 -9.97 6.33
C THR A 16 7.84 -9.36 7.73
N PHE A 17 7.80 -8.04 7.86
CA PHE A 17 7.72 -7.40 9.17
C PHE A 17 6.41 -7.77 9.89
N ASN A 18 5.27 -7.73 9.20
CA ASN A 18 3.97 -8.06 9.79
C ASN A 18 3.84 -9.52 10.17
N GLU A 19 4.45 -10.43 9.42
CA GLU A 19 4.56 -11.84 9.79
C GLU A 19 5.23 -12.01 11.17
N ARG A 20 6.27 -11.23 11.46
CA ARG A 20 6.93 -11.26 12.78
C ARG A 20 6.05 -10.72 13.89
N VAL A 21 5.23 -9.70 13.61
CA VAL A 21 4.24 -9.17 14.58
C VAL A 21 3.17 -10.22 14.87
N LEU A 22 2.66 -10.90 13.83
CA LEU A 22 1.69 -11.97 13.99
C LEU A 22 2.27 -13.15 14.77
N ALA A 23 3.52 -13.51 14.53
CA ALA A 23 4.20 -14.56 15.29
C ALA A 23 4.24 -14.29 16.81
N GLN A 24 4.32 -13.01 17.24
CA GLN A 24 4.22 -12.66 18.66
C GLN A 24 2.81 -12.87 19.23
N ALA A 25 1.77 -12.70 18.42
CA ALA A 25 0.39 -12.97 18.81
C ALA A 25 0.10 -14.49 18.91
N GLU A 26 0.78 -15.31 18.11
CA GLU A 26 0.59 -16.76 18.09
C GLU A 26 1.39 -17.50 19.17
N ASP A 27 2.48 -16.91 19.67
CA ASP A 27 3.35 -17.52 20.67
C ASP A 27 2.63 -17.68 22.03
N GLY A 28 2.38 -18.93 22.43
CA GLY A 28 1.74 -19.27 23.71
C GLY A 28 2.56 -18.89 24.96
N ARG A 29 3.85 -18.54 24.80
CA ARG A 29 4.70 -18.04 25.89
C ARG A 29 4.47 -16.55 26.17
N VAL A 30 3.86 -15.82 25.24
CA VAL A 30 3.51 -14.41 25.41
C VAL A 30 2.24 -14.31 26.25
N PRO A 31 2.18 -13.44 27.28
CA PRO A 31 0.97 -13.25 28.07
C PRO A 31 -0.25 -12.91 27.20
N LEU A 32 -1.42 -13.44 27.57
CA LEU A 32 -2.63 -13.34 26.74
C LEU A 32 -2.97 -11.90 26.32
N LEU A 33 -2.85 -10.94 27.24
CA LEU A 33 -3.13 -9.53 26.93
C LEU A 33 -2.13 -8.96 25.91
N GLU A 34 -0.86 -9.32 25.99
CA GLU A 34 0.15 -8.88 25.03
C GLU A 34 -0.10 -9.49 23.64
N ARG A 35 -0.55 -10.75 23.57
CA ARG A 35 -0.96 -11.37 22.31
C ARG A 35 -2.12 -10.62 21.64
N VAL A 36 -3.11 -10.20 22.43
CA VAL A 36 -4.24 -9.38 21.92
C VAL A 36 -3.74 -8.02 21.42
N LYS A 37 -2.77 -7.40 22.09
CA LYS A 37 -2.13 -6.16 21.61
C LYS A 37 -1.40 -6.39 20.28
N PHE A 38 -0.64 -7.49 20.15
CA PHE A 38 0.02 -7.83 18.89
C PHE A 38 -0.98 -8.09 17.76
N LEU A 39 -2.13 -8.73 18.03
CA LEU A 39 -3.21 -8.85 17.05
C LEU A 39 -3.76 -7.49 16.63
N ALA A 40 -4.00 -6.57 17.57
CA ALA A 40 -4.48 -5.24 17.25
C ALA A 40 -3.48 -4.44 16.40
N ILE A 41 -2.17 -4.56 16.71
CA ILE A 41 -1.09 -3.95 15.93
C ILE A 41 -1.04 -4.56 14.52
N PHE A 42 -1.08 -5.88 14.41
CA PHE A 42 -1.09 -6.58 13.13
C PHE A 42 -2.27 -6.12 12.25
N SER A 43 -3.48 -6.06 12.80
CA SER A 43 -4.66 -5.58 12.07
C SER A 43 -4.52 -4.13 11.63
N SER A 44 -4.07 -3.23 12.51
CA SER A 44 -3.88 -1.81 12.17
C SER A 44 -2.85 -1.61 11.07
N ASN A 45 -1.75 -2.37 11.14
CA ASN A 45 -0.74 -2.37 10.09
C ASN A 45 -1.36 -2.85 8.76
N LEU A 46 -2.10 -3.96 8.79
CA LEU A 46 -2.69 -4.55 7.59
C LEU A 46 -3.63 -3.57 6.88
N ASP A 47 -4.46 -2.86 7.64
CA ASP A 47 -5.32 -1.79 7.13
C ASP A 47 -4.50 -0.70 6.40
N GLU A 48 -3.40 -0.24 7.00
CA GLU A 48 -2.51 0.76 6.40
C GLU A 48 -1.93 0.27 5.06
N PHE A 49 -1.50 -0.99 5.00
CA PHE A 49 -1.00 -1.59 3.77
C PHE A 49 -2.06 -1.62 2.68
N PHE A 50 -3.28 -2.08 2.99
CA PHE A 50 -4.37 -2.11 2.02
C PHE A 50 -4.74 -0.71 1.53
N MET A 51 -4.83 0.28 2.43
CA MET A 51 -5.10 1.67 2.06
C MET A 51 -4.06 2.21 1.08
N LYS A 52 -2.77 1.98 1.33
CA LYS A 52 -1.68 2.39 0.43
C LYS A 52 -1.77 1.70 -0.93
N ARG A 53 -2.05 0.40 -0.96
CA ARG A 53 -2.15 -0.40 -2.19
C ARG A 53 -3.35 -0.02 -3.05
N VAL A 54 -4.53 0.07 -2.45
CA VAL A 54 -5.76 0.47 -3.13
C VAL A 54 -5.63 1.92 -3.63
N GLY A 55 -5.04 2.81 -2.83
CA GLY A 55 -4.75 4.19 -3.24
C GLY A 55 -3.83 4.25 -4.46
N LEU A 56 -2.76 3.45 -4.48
CA LEU A 56 -1.86 3.36 -5.63
C LEU A 56 -2.57 2.83 -6.88
N LEU A 57 -3.38 1.78 -6.75
CA LEU A 57 -4.15 1.22 -7.86
C LEU A 57 -5.13 2.25 -8.42
N LYS A 58 -5.91 2.92 -7.56
CA LYS A 58 -6.84 3.98 -7.96
C LYS A 58 -6.13 5.10 -8.73
N ARG A 59 -4.95 5.55 -8.27
CA ARG A 59 -4.15 6.56 -8.99
C ARG A 59 -3.69 6.05 -10.36
N ARG A 60 -3.24 4.80 -10.48
CA ARG A 60 -2.82 4.21 -11.76
C ARG A 60 -3.98 4.09 -12.75
N LEU A 61 -5.17 3.75 -12.26
CA LEU A 61 -6.39 3.68 -13.07
C LEU A 61 -6.86 5.08 -13.50
N ALA A 62 -6.87 6.05 -12.58
CA ALA A 62 -7.24 7.43 -12.88
C ALA A 62 -6.25 8.11 -13.86
N GLY A 63 -4.95 7.87 -13.70
CA GLY A 63 -3.92 8.41 -14.60
C GLY A 63 -3.97 7.84 -16.03
N ARG A 64 -4.64 6.70 -16.24
CA ARG A 64 -4.91 6.16 -17.59
C ARG A 64 -6.11 6.81 -18.30
N GLY A 65 -6.92 7.60 -17.58
CA GLY A 65 -8.09 8.32 -18.12
C GLY A 65 -7.87 9.81 -18.37
N GLY A 66 -6.64 10.33 -18.22
CA GLY A 66 -6.33 11.77 -18.26
C GLY A 66 -5.24 12.15 -19.25
N SER A 67 -5.27 11.59 -20.47
CA SER A 67 -4.41 12.04 -21.57
C SER A 67 -5.26 12.29 -22.82
N GLU A 68 -6.26 13.15 -22.69
CA GLU A 68 -6.78 13.87 -23.85
C GLU A 68 -6.00 15.17 -23.93
N LYS A 69 -4.98 15.17 -24.79
CA LYS A 69 -4.27 16.38 -25.18
C LYS A 69 -5.25 17.24 -25.96
N THR A 70 -5.85 18.26 -25.36
CA THR A 70 -6.33 19.41 -26.12
C THR A 70 -5.13 20.28 -26.44
N THR A 71 -4.35 19.85 -27.44
CA THR A 71 -3.58 20.76 -28.28
C THR A 71 -4.32 20.82 -29.60
N HIS A 72 -5.09 21.88 -29.81
CA HIS A 72 -5.20 22.46 -31.14
C HIS A 72 -5.07 23.97 -31.02
N GLU A 73 -4.14 24.46 -31.82
CA GLU A 73 -3.69 25.83 -31.95
C GLU A 73 -4.78 26.78 -32.44
N GLY A 74 -4.65 28.04 -32.02
CA GLY A 74 -4.85 29.24 -32.85
C GLY A 74 -6.09 29.34 -33.74
N ILE A 75 -7.07 30.15 -33.32
CA ILE A 75 -7.72 31.14 -34.18
C ILE A 75 -8.35 32.23 -33.31
N THR A 76 -7.60 33.31 -33.12
CA THR A 76 -8.21 34.64 -33.00
C THR A 76 -8.75 34.99 -34.39
N LEU A 77 -10.06 35.19 -34.53
CA LEU A 77 -10.63 35.88 -35.68
C LEU A 77 -11.88 36.67 -35.24
N SER A 78 -11.75 37.99 -35.40
CA SER A 78 -12.75 39.07 -35.40
C SER A 78 -13.38 39.50 -34.08
#